data_AF-A0A1N7DWK9-F1
#
_entry.id   AF-A0A1N7DWK9-F1
#
_cell.length_a   1.000
_cell.length_b   1.000
_cell.length_c   1.000
_cell.angle_alpha   90.00
_cell.angle_beta   90.00
_cell.angle_gamma   90.00
#
_symmetry.space_group_name_H-M   'P 1'
#
loop_
_entity.id
_entity.type
_entity.pdbx_description
1 polymer ?
#
loop_
_entity_poly.entity_id
_entity_poly.type
_entity_poly.pdbx_seq_one_letter_code
_entity_poly.pdbx_strand_id
1 'polypeptide(L)'
;MVGLDRWQYPWIIMGVVVLGLSGIGGYLGYPIATIFAFVVGVGFLSIVINPRAYPIVITGIGILSVALSGLLLVWEWSLLTVVILALVGIGAVVRGVHTYLNMEPEQ
;
A
#
# COMPACT_ATOMS: atom_id res chain seq x y z
N MET A 1 8.89 28.45 3.02
CA MET A 1 7.99 27.43 3.58
C MET A 1 7.59 26.53 2.43
N VAL A 2 7.94 25.25 2.46
CA VAL A 2 7.47 24.30 1.44
C VAL A 2 5.96 24.17 1.66
N GLY A 3 5.17 24.69 0.73
CA GLY A 3 3.72 24.54 0.76
C GLY A 3 3.35 23.10 0.47
N LEU A 4 2.42 22.54 1.25
CA LEU A 4 1.79 21.27 0.90
C LEU A 4 0.78 21.50 -0.21
N ASP A 5 0.90 20.75 -1.28
CA ASP A 5 -0.05 20.77 -2.38
C ASP A 5 -1.30 19.95 -2.03
N ARG A 6 -2.45 20.34 -2.57
CA ARG A 6 -3.74 19.67 -2.30
C ARG A 6 -3.73 18.18 -2.72
N TRP A 7 -2.94 17.82 -3.72
CA TRP A 7 -2.83 16.43 -4.19
C TRP A 7 -2.13 15.52 -3.16
N GLN A 8 -1.37 16.09 -2.22
CA GLN A 8 -0.64 15.34 -1.18
C GLN A 8 -1.55 14.93 -0.02
N TYR A 9 -2.62 15.68 0.27
CA TYR A 9 -3.47 15.44 1.44
C TYR A 9 -4.05 14.02 1.52
N PRO A 10 -4.60 13.42 0.46
CA PRO A 10 -5.14 12.06 0.52
C PRO A 10 -4.06 11.04 0.92
N TRP A 11 -2.84 11.18 0.37
CA TRP A 11 -1.72 10.27 0.67
C TRP A 11 -1.23 10.41 2.09
N ILE A 12 -1.16 11.64 2.61
CA ILE A 12 -0.77 11.90 4.00
C ILE A 12 -1.81 11.31 4.94
N ILE A 13 -3.10 11.57 4.70
CA ILE A 13 -4.19 11.04 5.55
C ILE A 13 -4.17 9.51 5.53
N MET A 14 -4.09 8.89 4.36
CA MET A 14 -4.01 7.42 4.25
C MET A 14 -2.76 6.89 4.94
N GLY A 15 -1.59 7.50 4.73
CA GLY A 15 -0.33 7.09 5.35
C GLY A 15 -0.41 7.10 6.87
N VAL A 16 -0.90 8.19 7.45
CA VAL A 16 -1.05 8.35 8.91
C VAL A 16 -2.09 7.38 9.48
N VAL A 17 -3.25 7.23 8.84
CA VAL A 17 -4.29 6.30 9.30
C VAL A 17 -3.78 4.87 9.30
N VAL A 18 -3.12 4.44 8.22
CA VAL A 18 -2.61 3.06 8.11
C VAL A 18 -1.47 2.81 9.12
N LEU A 19 -0.60 3.80 9.37
CA LEU A 19 0.39 3.71 10.45
C LEU A 19 -0.27 3.60 11.84
N GLY A 20 -1.36 4.33 12.09
CA GLY A 20 -2.14 4.18 13.31
C GLY A 20 -2.71 2.77 13.47
N LEU A 21 -3.26 2.20 12.39
CA LEU A 21 -3.75 0.82 12.37
C LEU A 21 -2.63 -0.21 12.59
N SER A 22 -1.42 0.05 12.09
CA SER A 22 -0.24 -0.76 12.39
C SER A 22 0.03 -0.79 13.90
N GLY A 23 0.06 0.37 14.56
CA GLY A 23 0.24 0.46 16.01
C GLY A 23 -0.81 -0.31 16.81
N ILE A 24 -2.08 -0.19 16.42
CA ILE A 24 -3.19 -0.95 17.03
C ILE A 24 -3.02 -2.46 16.81
N GLY A 25 -2.65 -2.87 15.60
CA GLY A 25 -2.37 -4.28 15.29
C GLY A 25 -1.24 -4.84 16.17
N GLY A 26 -0.21 -4.04 16.42
CA GLY A 26 0.93 -4.42 17.25
C GLY A 26 0.51 -4.61 18.70
N TYR A 27 -0.32 -3.70 19.21
CA TYR A 27 -0.91 -3.80 20.55
C TYR A 27 -1.80 -5.05 20.71
N LEU A 28 -2.57 -5.40 19.68
CA LEU A 28 -3.46 -6.57 19.68
C LEU A 28 -2.77 -7.91 19.41
N GLY A 29 -1.46 -7.92 19.11
CA GLY A 29 -0.70 -9.14 18.87
C GLY A 29 -0.92 -9.75 17.48
N TYR A 30 -1.26 -8.95 16.47
CA TYR A 30 -1.37 -9.38 15.07
C TYR A 30 -0.15 -8.91 14.25
N PRO A 31 1.00 -9.62 14.33
CA PRO A 31 2.27 -9.12 13.76
C PRO A 31 2.23 -8.96 12.25
N ILE A 32 1.52 -9.84 11.54
CA ILE A 32 1.43 -9.81 10.07
C ILE A 32 0.66 -8.57 9.59
N ALA A 33 -0.52 -8.31 10.17
CA ALA A 33 -1.32 -7.13 9.84
C ALA A 33 -0.58 -5.84 10.21
N THR A 34 0.17 -5.85 11.32
CA THR A 34 1.00 -4.74 11.79
C THR A 34 2.07 -4.36 10.79
N ILE A 35 2.89 -5.33 10.35
CA ILE A 35 3.99 -5.10 9.42
C ILE A 35 3.45 -4.67 8.05
N PHE A 36 2.39 -5.34 7.57
CA PHE A 36 1.76 -4.98 6.31
C PHE A 36 1.26 -3.52 6.32
N ALA A 37 0.48 -3.14 7.34
CA ALA A 37 0.00 -1.78 7.49
C ALA A 37 1.16 -0.78 7.61
N PHE A 38 2.22 -1.11 8.36
CA PHE A 38 3.40 -0.25 8.48
C PHE A 38 4.02 0.05 7.11
N VAL A 39 4.28 -0.99 6.31
CA VAL A 39 4.89 -0.86 4.98
C VAL A 39 4.00 -0.05 4.04
N VAL A 40 2.68 -0.30 4.05
CA VAL A 40 1.72 0.46 3.23
C VAL A 40 1.68 1.93 3.64
N GLY A 41 1.66 2.21 4.95
CA GLY A 41 1.64 3.57 5.49
C GLY A 41 2.89 4.37 5.10
N VAL A 42 4.08 3.77 5.26
CA VAL A 42 5.35 4.35 4.82
C VAL A 42 5.36 4.55 3.29
N GLY A 43 4.83 3.59 2.54
CA GLY A 43 4.67 3.70 1.09
C GLY A 43 3.85 4.93 0.68
N PHE A 44 2.70 5.17 1.30
CA PHE A 44 1.90 6.36 0.97
C PHE A 44 2.62 7.67 1.30
N LEU A 45 3.38 7.72 2.39
CA LEU A 45 4.17 8.91 2.72
C LEU A 45 5.34 9.12 1.76
N SER A 46 5.94 8.06 1.22
CA SER A 46 7.02 8.20 0.24
C SER A 46 6.54 8.79 -1.10
N ILE A 47 5.27 8.56 -1.48
CA ILE A 47 4.63 9.21 -2.65
C ILE A 47 4.56 10.73 -2.48
N VAL A 48 4.37 11.22 -1.25
CA VAL A 48 4.32 12.65 -0.95
C VAL A 48 5.68 13.30 -1.18
N ILE A 49 6.75 12.60 -0.78
CA ILE A 49 8.15 13.06 -0.89
C ILE A 49 8.64 12.94 -2.34
N ASN A 50 8.35 11.83 -2.99
CA ASN A 50 8.74 11.55 -4.36
C ASN A 50 7.53 11.05 -5.17
N PRO A 51 6.75 11.95 -5.79
CA PRO A 51 5.55 11.56 -6.55
C PRO A 51 5.85 10.60 -7.71
N ARG A 52 7.06 10.63 -8.27
CA ARG A 52 7.47 9.69 -9.33
C ARG A 52 7.64 8.26 -8.83
N ALA A 53 7.78 8.04 -7.52
CA ALA A 53 7.80 6.72 -6.94
C ALA A 53 6.40 6.06 -6.90
N TYR A 54 5.31 6.81 -7.16
CA TYR A 54 3.94 6.32 -7.18
C TYR A 54 3.75 4.94 -7.85
N PRO A 55 4.12 4.75 -9.13
CA PRO A 55 3.88 3.47 -9.80
C PRO A 55 4.62 2.31 -9.12
N ILE A 56 5.84 2.54 -8.63
CA ILE A 56 6.67 1.53 -7.96
C ILE A 56 6.06 1.19 -6.60
N VAL A 57 5.69 2.18 -5.81
CA VAL A 57 5.08 2.00 -4.48
C VAL A 57 3.77 1.24 -4.58
N ILE A 58 2.87 1.66 -5.48
CA ILE A 58 1.56 1.02 -5.65
C ILE A 58 1.72 -0.41 -6.18
N THR A 59 2.65 -0.66 -7.11
CA THR A 59 2.95 -2.02 -7.58
C THR A 59 3.49 -2.89 -6.44
N GLY A 60 4.43 -2.37 -5.65
CA GLY A 60 5.01 -3.09 -4.50
C GLY A 60 3.96 -3.45 -3.45
N ILE A 61 3.09 -2.51 -3.08
CA ILE A 61 1.94 -2.76 -2.20
C ILE A 61 1.01 -3.83 -2.79
N GLY A 62 0.78 -3.77 -4.11
CA GLY A 62 -0.03 -4.75 -4.83
C GLY A 62 0.54 -6.16 -4.75
N ILE A 63 1.83 -6.33 -5.06
CA ILE A 63 2.55 -7.61 -4.96
C ILE A 63 2.49 -8.14 -3.52
N LEU A 64 2.76 -7.27 -2.53
CA LEU A 64 2.72 -7.64 -1.12
C LEU A 64 1.32 -8.11 -0.70
N SER A 65 0.26 -7.45 -1.18
CA SER A 65 -1.13 -7.82 -0.91
C SER A 65 -1.47 -9.20 -1.50
N VAL A 66 -1.07 -9.48 -2.74
CA VAL A 66 -1.29 -10.79 -3.35
C VAL A 66 -0.50 -11.87 -2.61
N ALA A 67 0.78 -11.64 -2.31
CA ALA A 67 1.59 -12.59 -1.55
C ALA A 67 0.99 -12.87 -0.18
N LEU A 68 0.54 -11.83 0.51
CA LEU A 68 -0.10 -11.96 1.81
C LEU A 68 -1.43 -12.71 1.71
N SER A 69 -2.23 -12.49 0.66
CA SER A 69 -3.47 -13.25 0.44
C SER A 69 -3.22 -14.75 0.32
N GLY A 70 -2.16 -15.15 -0.40
CA GLY A 70 -1.75 -16.55 -0.51
C GLY A 70 -1.31 -17.13 0.84
N LEU A 71 -0.54 -16.38 1.63
CA LEU A 71 -0.14 -16.80 2.98
C LEU A 71 -1.36 -16.97 3.90
N LEU A 72 -2.28 -16.01 3.90
CA LEU A 72 -3.49 -16.05 4.71
C LEU A 72 -4.42 -17.21 4.33
N LEU A 73 -4.47 -17.58 3.04
CA LEU A 73 -5.20 -18.76 2.58
C LEU A 73 -4.64 -20.05 3.18
N VAL A 74 -3.31 -20.17 3.27
CA VAL A 74 -2.65 -21.34 3.90
C VAL A 74 -2.90 -21.39 5.41
N TRP A 75 -3.08 -20.24 6.05
CA TRP A 75 -3.37 -20.14 7.48
C TRP A 75 -4.87 -20.21 7.82
N GLU A 76 -5.70 -20.62 6.86
CA GLU A 76 -7.15 -20.81 7.03
C GLU A 76 -7.88 -19.54 7.52
N TRP A 77 -7.39 -18.36 7.15
CA TRP A 77 -8.11 -17.12 7.39
C TRP A 77 -9.39 -17.06 6.56
N SER A 78 -10.31 -16.18 6.96
CA SER A 78 -11.56 -15.95 6.21
C SER A 78 -11.30 -15.75 4.72
N LEU A 79 -11.98 -16.55 3.90
CA LEU A 79 -11.94 -16.46 2.44
C LEU A 79 -12.28 -15.05 1.94
N LEU A 80 -13.17 -14.35 2.65
CA LEU A 80 -13.50 -12.96 2.31
C LEU A 80 -12.28 -12.05 2.40
N THR A 81 -11.49 -12.16 3.48
CA THR A 81 -10.27 -11.38 3.67
C THR A 81 -9.24 -11.71 2.58
N VAL A 82 -9.07 -12.99 2.27
CA VAL A 82 -8.15 -13.45 1.22
C VAL A 82 -8.54 -12.87 -0.13
N VAL A 83 -9.81 -13.01 -0.53
CA VAL A 83 -10.30 -12.55 -1.83
C VAL A 83 -10.21 -11.04 -1.96
N ILE A 84 -10.60 -10.27 -0.93
CA ILE A 84 -10.50 -8.81 -0.95
C ILE A 84 -9.03 -8.39 -1.14
N LEU A 85 -8.12 -9.00 -0.37
CA LEU A 85 -6.71 -8.65 -0.42
C LEU A 85 -6.07 -9.01 -1.77
N ALA A 86 -6.44 -10.16 -2.35
CA ALA A 86 -6.00 -10.58 -3.67
C ALA A 86 -6.49 -9.61 -4.76
N LEU A 87 -7.78 -9.24 -4.74
CA LEU A 87 -8.36 -8.32 -5.73
C LEU A 87 -7.77 -6.92 -5.65
N VAL A 88 -7.61 -6.38 -4.42
CA VAL A 88 -6.94 -5.09 -4.19
C VAL A 88 -5.49 -5.16 -4.68
N GLY A 89 -4.79 -6.26 -4.38
CA GLY A 89 -3.42 -6.49 -4.80
C GLY A 89 -3.26 -6.49 -6.32
N ILE A 90 -4.06 -7.29 -7.02
CA ILE A 90 -4.06 -7.36 -8.50
C ILE A 90 -4.39 -5.99 -9.10
N GLY A 91 -5.43 -5.32 -8.60
CA GLY A 91 -5.81 -3.99 -9.08
C GLY A 91 -4.69 -2.95 -8.89
N ALA A 92 -4.00 -2.99 -7.75
CA ALA A 92 -2.85 -2.12 -7.48
C ALA A 92 -1.67 -2.42 -8.43
N VAL A 93 -1.34 -3.70 -8.67
CA VAL A 93 -0.29 -4.07 -9.65
C VAL A 93 -0.65 -3.57 -11.04
N VAL A 94 -1.85 -3.85 -11.53
CA VAL A 94 -2.30 -3.42 -12.86
C VAL A 94 -2.20 -1.90 -13.00
N ARG A 95 -2.69 -1.15 -12.02
CA ARG A 95 -2.66 0.32 -12.03
C ARG A 95 -1.23 0.86 -11.94
N GLY A 96 -0.39 0.29 -11.07
CA GLY A 96 0.99 0.70 -10.89
C GLY A 96 1.82 0.48 -12.15
N VAL A 97 1.73 -0.71 -12.76
CA VAL A 97 2.38 -1.04 -14.03
C VAL A 97 1.87 -0.17 -15.17
N HIS A 98 0.55 0.00 -15.30
CA HIS A 98 -0.03 0.88 -16.32
C HIS A 98 0.47 2.32 -16.18
N THR A 99 0.58 2.83 -14.95
CA THR A 99 1.09 4.19 -14.72
C THR A 99 2.59 4.29 -15.02
N TYR A 100 3.36 3.24 -14.72
CA TYR A 100 4.79 3.19 -15.04
C TYR A 100 5.05 3.23 -16.54
N LEU A 101 4.29 2.46 -17.33
CA LEU A 101 4.46 2.36 -18.78
C LEU A 101 4.04 3.64 -19.53
N ASN A 102 3.10 4.40 -18.95
CA ASN A 102 2.61 5.65 -19.52
C ASN A 102 3.26 6.90 -18.90
N MET A 103 4.27 6.72 -18.04
CA MET A 103 5.08 7.84 -17.58
C MET A 103 6.03 8.24 -18.70
N GLU A 104 5.95 9.49 -19.16
CA GLU A 104 6.88 10.01 -20.16
C GLU A 104 8.32 9.92 -19.62
N PRO A 105 9.25 9.28 -20.35
CA PRO A 105 10.66 9.33 -20.01
C PRO A 105 11.16 10.77 -20.14
N GLU A 106 11.90 11.25 -19.15
CA GLU A 106 12.53 12.59 -19.21
C GLU A 106 13.38 12.71 -20.48
N GLN A 107 13.07 13.73 -21.29
CA GLN A 107 14.04 14.37 -22.17
C GLN A 107 14.80 15.43 -21.38
#